data_AF-A0A2V6TDE7-F1
#
_entry.id   AF-A0A2V6TDE7-F1
#
_cell.length_a   1.000
_cell.length_b   1.000
_cell.length_c   1.000
_cell.angle_alpha   90.00
_cell.angle_beta   90.00
_cell.angle_gamma   90.00
#
_symmetry.space_group_name_H-M   'P 1'
#
loop_
_entity.id
_entity.type
_entity.pdbx_description
1 polymer ?
#
loop_
_entity_poly.entity_id
_entity_poly.type
_entity_poly.pdbx_seq_one_letter_code
_entity_poly.pdbx_strand_id
1 'polypeptide(L)'
;MSGARPQKCQACHGEKGVGGPNDRLAGGQGTLASKTPVRTVGSYWPYATTVFDYVRRAMPFAQPLSLTDSEVYAVTAYLLNVNGIIGEQDVMNAETLPRVKMPNRDSFIPVHPWMPKTP
;
A
#
# COMPACT_ATOMS: atom_id res chain seq x y z
N MET A 1 10.79 15.33 -2.95
CA MET A 1 9.56 14.73 -2.39
C MET A 1 8.77 15.67 -1.44
N SER A 2 8.71 16.98 -1.67
CA SER A 2 8.16 17.94 -0.68
C SER A 2 6.63 18.13 -0.70
N GLY A 3 5.85 17.15 -1.18
CA GLY A 3 4.42 17.35 -1.49
C GLY A 3 3.43 16.28 -0.98
N ALA A 4 3.89 15.12 -0.51
CA ALA A 4 2.99 14.18 0.17
C ALA A 4 2.64 14.78 1.54
N ARG A 5 1.36 14.97 1.89
CA ARG A 5 0.94 15.53 3.19
C ARG A 5 0.98 14.43 4.27
N PRO A 6 2.12 14.14 4.93
CA PRO A 6 2.23 13.00 5.84
C PRO A 6 1.48 13.32 7.15
N GLN A 7 1.20 14.61 7.42
CA GLN A 7 0.55 15.10 8.62
C GLN A 7 -0.86 14.53 8.82
N LYS A 8 -1.63 14.30 7.73
CA LYS A 8 -2.97 13.70 7.82
C LYS A 8 -2.94 12.21 8.20
N CYS A 9 -1.78 11.56 8.10
CA CYS A 9 -1.62 10.11 8.28
C CYS A 9 -0.81 9.76 9.53
N GLN A 10 0.22 10.55 9.83
CA GLN A 10 1.20 10.31 10.88
C GLN A 10 0.61 10.30 12.29
N ALA A 11 -0.45 11.09 12.54
CA ALA A 11 -1.12 11.10 13.84
C ALA A 11 -1.67 9.73 14.24
N CYS A 12 -2.02 8.88 13.27
CA CYS A 12 -2.55 7.54 13.49
C CYS A 12 -1.54 6.43 13.22
N HIS A 13 -0.72 6.58 12.18
CA HIS A 13 0.17 5.52 11.67
C HIS A 13 1.65 5.74 11.98
N GLY A 14 1.97 6.82 12.70
CA GLY A 14 3.32 7.20 13.11
C GLY A 14 4.22 7.65 11.97
N GLU A 15 5.41 8.08 12.36
CA GLU A 15 6.44 8.49 11.41
C GLU A 15 6.83 7.30 10.53
N LYS A 16 6.99 7.52 9.22
CA LYS A 16 7.28 6.44 8.24
C LYS A 16 6.27 5.28 8.23
N GLY A 17 5.10 5.44 8.84
CA GLY A 17 4.07 4.40 8.86
C GLY A 17 4.42 3.19 9.75
N VAL A 18 5.32 3.32 10.72
CA VAL A 18 5.73 2.18 11.57
C VAL A 18 4.71 1.81 12.65
N GLY A 19 3.58 2.53 12.71
CA GLY A 19 2.49 2.34 13.66
C GLY A 19 2.29 3.54 14.57
N GLY A 20 1.22 3.53 15.36
CA GLY A 20 0.90 4.58 16.33
C GLY A 20 -0.27 4.11 17.17
N PRO A 21 -1.31 4.92 17.38
CA PRO A 21 -2.56 4.39 17.91
C PRO A 21 -3.25 3.40 16.95
N ASN A 22 -2.95 3.45 15.64
CA ASN A 22 -3.49 2.54 14.63
C ASN A 22 -2.41 1.67 13.98
N ASP A 23 -2.85 0.79 13.07
CA ASP A 23 -2.02 -0.20 12.38
C ASP A 23 -0.75 0.38 11.76
N ARG A 24 0.32 -0.41 11.81
CA ARG A 24 1.54 -0.13 11.06
C ARG A 24 1.31 -0.37 9.57
N LEU A 25 1.80 0.55 8.74
CA LEU A 25 1.71 0.52 7.28
C LEU A 25 3.01 0.07 6.61
N ALA A 26 4.13 0.12 7.33
CA ALA A 26 5.45 -0.25 6.84
C ALA A 26 6.14 -1.32 7.71
N GLY A 27 7.08 -2.04 7.10
CA GLY A 27 7.86 -3.10 7.74
C GLY A 27 7.25 -4.50 7.58
N GLY A 28 7.89 -5.50 8.18
CA GLY A 28 7.43 -6.89 8.13
C GLY A 28 7.86 -7.69 6.90
N GLN A 29 8.73 -7.13 6.05
CA GLN A 29 9.36 -7.85 4.94
C GLN A 29 10.07 -9.11 5.47
N GLY A 30 9.87 -10.25 4.80
CA GLY A 30 10.43 -11.54 5.20
C GLY A 30 9.79 -12.20 6.43
N THR A 31 8.83 -11.56 7.10
CA THR A 31 8.23 -12.11 8.33
C THR A 31 7.04 -13.04 8.10
N LEU A 32 6.50 -13.11 6.88
CA LEU A 32 5.22 -13.79 6.60
C LEU A 32 5.22 -15.29 6.94
N ALA A 33 6.37 -15.96 6.86
CA ALA A 33 6.53 -17.38 7.21
C ALA A 33 6.91 -17.61 8.68
N SER A 34 7.08 -16.54 9.47
CA SER A 34 7.44 -16.64 10.88
C SER A 34 6.23 -16.97 11.76
N LYS A 35 6.49 -17.31 13.04
CA LYS A 35 5.42 -17.51 14.05
C LYS A 35 4.63 -16.24 14.34
N THR A 36 5.21 -15.07 14.07
CA THR A 36 4.63 -13.75 14.36
C THR A 36 4.68 -12.87 13.11
N PRO A 37 3.90 -13.22 12.06
CA PRO A 37 3.96 -12.51 10.79
C PRO A 37 3.48 -11.07 10.96
N VAL A 38 4.21 -10.14 10.37
CA VAL A 38 3.87 -8.72 10.34
C VAL A 38 3.32 -8.39 8.95
N ARG A 39 2.01 -8.25 8.85
CA ARG A 39 1.29 -7.97 7.60
C ARG A 39 1.08 -6.46 7.44
N THR A 40 1.72 -5.87 6.45
CA THR A 40 1.66 -4.44 6.12
C THR A 40 1.44 -4.26 4.63
N VAL A 41 1.40 -3.01 4.16
CA VAL A 41 1.36 -2.69 2.74
C VAL A 41 2.52 -3.36 2.00
N GLY A 42 3.74 -3.21 2.49
CA GLY A 42 4.92 -3.71 1.79
C GLY A 42 5.22 -5.19 1.99
N SER A 43 4.72 -5.81 3.06
CA SER A 43 4.97 -7.23 3.31
C SER A 43 3.89 -8.14 2.72
N TYR A 44 2.63 -7.72 2.71
CA TYR A 44 1.51 -8.62 2.46
C TYR A 44 0.69 -8.25 1.21
N TRP A 45 0.47 -6.98 0.91
CA TRP A 45 -0.49 -6.61 -0.13
C TRP A 45 0.03 -6.93 -1.55
N PRO A 46 -0.78 -7.53 -2.44
CA PRO A 46 -0.33 -7.95 -3.76
C PRO A 46 -0.37 -6.87 -4.84
N TYR A 47 -1.12 -5.78 -4.64
CA TYR A 47 -1.32 -4.74 -5.66
C TYR A 47 -1.18 -3.33 -5.09
N ALA A 48 -0.32 -2.52 -5.72
CA ALA A 48 -0.18 -1.11 -5.40
C ALA A 48 -1.45 -0.30 -5.70
N THR A 49 -2.22 -0.73 -6.71
CA THR A 49 -3.51 -0.11 -7.07
C THR A 49 -4.56 -0.27 -5.97
N THR A 50 -4.53 -1.37 -5.20
CA THR A 50 -5.42 -1.53 -4.04
C THR A 50 -5.09 -0.53 -2.94
N VAL A 51 -3.80 -0.18 -2.75
CA VAL A 51 -3.39 0.86 -1.81
C VAL A 51 -3.97 2.21 -2.22
N PHE A 52 -3.82 2.59 -3.49
CA PHE A 52 -4.40 3.81 -4.04
C PHE A 52 -5.92 3.86 -3.86
N ASP A 53 -6.62 2.78 -4.22
CA ASP A 53 -8.07 2.71 -4.11
C ASP A 53 -8.54 2.85 -2.65
N TYR A 54 -7.88 2.15 -1.73
CA TYR A 54 -8.18 2.23 -0.31
C TYR A 54 -7.92 3.62 0.27
N VAL A 55 -6.77 4.23 -0.06
CA VAL A 55 -6.44 5.59 0.39
C VAL A 55 -7.47 6.59 -0.14
N ARG A 56 -7.85 6.50 -1.42
CA ARG A 56 -8.86 7.39 -2.02
C ARG A 56 -10.22 7.27 -1.35
N ARG A 57 -10.68 6.04 -1.11
CA ARG A 57 -12.07 5.76 -0.70
C ARG A 57 -12.29 5.77 0.80
N ALA A 58 -11.28 5.40 1.57
CA ALA A 58 -11.43 5.18 3.01
C ALA A 58 -10.58 6.15 3.86
N MET A 59 -9.60 6.83 3.29
CA MET A 59 -8.68 7.70 4.04
C MET A 59 -8.81 9.19 3.68
N PRO A 60 -8.46 10.09 4.62
CA PRO A 60 -8.23 9.84 6.04
C PRO A 60 -9.50 9.32 6.74
N PHE A 61 -9.34 8.51 7.79
CA PHE A 61 -10.48 7.87 8.46
C PHE A 61 -11.58 8.85 8.90
N ALA A 62 -11.21 10.03 9.39
CA ALA A 62 -12.16 11.07 9.81
C ALA A 62 -12.84 11.79 8.64
N GLN A 63 -12.28 11.74 7.44
CA GLN A 63 -12.77 12.44 6.25
C GLN A 63 -12.51 11.59 4.98
N PRO A 64 -13.19 10.45 4.79
CA PRO A 64 -13.04 9.64 3.58
C PRO A 64 -13.37 10.45 2.32
N LEU A 65 -12.78 10.11 1.18
CA LEU A 65 -12.99 10.79 -0.11
C LEU A 65 -12.57 12.27 -0.15
N SER A 66 -11.86 12.78 0.87
CA SER A 66 -11.43 14.19 0.95
C SER A 66 -10.13 14.52 0.22
N LEU A 67 -9.37 13.52 -0.22
CA LEU A 67 -8.10 13.71 -0.92
C LEU A 67 -8.32 13.87 -2.42
N THR A 68 -7.60 14.83 -3.01
CA THR A 68 -7.49 14.94 -4.47
C THR A 68 -6.68 13.78 -5.05
N ASP A 69 -6.87 13.49 -6.35
CA ASP A 69 -6.11 12.41 -7.03
C ASP A 69 -4.58 12.57 -6.86
N SER A 70 -4.08 13.80 -6.94
CA SER A 70 -2.66 14.11 -6.73
C SER A 70 -2.18 13.76 -5.31
N GLU A 71 -3.00 14.03 -4.29
CA GLU A 71 -2.69 13.65 -2.91
C GLU A 71 -2.69 12.14 -2.73
N VAL A 72 -3.65 11.43 -3.34
CA VAL A 72 -3.71 9.97 -3.25
C VAL A 72 -2.49 9.33 -3.91
N TYR A 73 -2.06 9.80 -5.09
CA TYR A 73 -0.82 9.34 -5.71
C TYR A 73 0.41 9.65 -4.85
N ALA A 74 0.50 10.85 -4.28
CA ALA A 74 1.63 11.24 -3.43
C ALA A 74 1.71 10.38 -2.16
N VAL A 75 0.58 10.11 -1.49
CA VAL A 75 0.53 9.23 -0.32
C VAL A 75 0.87 7.78 -0.71
N THR A 76 0.35 7.30 -1.83
CA THR A 76 0.65 5.95 -2.33
C THR A 76 2.13 5.79 -2.65
N ALA A 77 2.73 6.77 -3.36
CA ALA A 77 4.16 6.77 -3.67
C ALA A 77 5.01 6.79 -2.40
N TYR A 78 4.63 7.60 -1.42
CA TYR A 78 5.30 7.64 -0.13
C TYR A 78 5.26 6.28 0.58
N LEU A 79 4.09 5.63 0.66
CA LEU A 79 3.95 4.30 1.29
C LEU A 79 4.78 3.22 0.57
N LEU A 80 4.84 3.25 -0.75
CA LEU A 80 5.66 2.34 -1.55
C LEU A 80 7.16 2.59 -1.29
N ASN A 81 7.58 3.86 -1.22
CA ASN A 81 8.96 4.24 -0.99
C ASN A 81 9.45 3.87 0.41
N VAL A 82 8.69 4.17 1.47
CA VAL A 82 9.08 3.80 2.85
C VAL A 82 9.08 2.27 3.08
N ASN A 83 8.45 1.51 2.20
CA ASN A 83 8.53 0.04 2.17
C ASN A 83 9.63 -0.49 1.23
N GLY A 84 10.43 0.38 0.61
CA GLY A 84 11.53 0.00 -0.27
C GLY A 84 11.09 -0.58 -1.63
N ILE A 85 9.85 -0.31 -2.07
CA ILE A 85 9.28 -0.87 -3.30
C ILE A 85 9.60 0.00 -4.52
N ILE A 86 9.69 1.31 -4.32
CA ILE A 86 10.06 2.29 -5.35
C ILE A 86 11.15 3.23 -4.83
N GLY A 87 11.91 3.82 -5.75
CA GLY A 87 12.93 4.82 -5.48
C GLY A 87 12.36 6.19 -5.09
N GLU A 88 13.22 7.06 -4.57
CA GLU A 88 12.86 8.42 -4.11
C GLU A 88 12.37 9.33 -5.26
N GLN A 89 12.85 9.07 -6.47
CA GLN A 89 12.57 9.86 -7.67
C GLN A 89 11.49 9.24 -8.56
N ASP A 90 10.93 8.08 -8.17
CA ASP A 90 9.89 7.42 -8.96
C ASP A 90 8.56 8.17 -8.84
N VAL A 91 7.93 8.44 -9.98
CA VAL A 91 6.66 9.17 -10.06
C VAL A 91 5.51 8.19 -10.23
N MET A 92 4.54 8.23 -9.30
CA MET A 92 3.31 7.44 -9.39
C MET A 92 2.17 8.23 -10.03
N ASN A 93 1.57 7.66 -11.07
CA ASN A 93 0.40 8.18 -11.77
C ASN A 93 -0.44 7.02 -12.33
N ALA A 94 -1.46 7.34 -13.13
CA ALA A 94 -2.37 6.35 -13.72
C ALA A 94 -1.68 5.32 -14.62
N GLU A 95 -0.51 5.65 -15.17
CA GLU A 95 0.25 4.80 -16.06
C GLU A 95 1.32 4.00 -15.32
N THR A 96 1.99 4.60 -14.34
CA THR A 96 3.15 4.01 -13.65
C THR A 96 2.75 3.16 -12.44
N LEU A 97 1.73 3.56 -11.69
CA LEU A 97 1.28 2.83 -10.49
C LEU A 97 0.85 1.38 -10.82
N PRO A 98 0.07 1.10 -11.89
CA PRO A 98 -0.31 -0.28 -12.23
C PRO A 98 0.88 -1.19 -12.59
N ARG A 99 2.03 -0.61 -12.94
CA ARG A 99 3.24 -1.36 -13.31
C ARG A 99 4.08 -1.79 -12.10
N VAL A 100 3.80 -1.25 -10.91
CA VAL A 100 4.51 -1.62 -9.69
C VAL A 100 4.22 -3.07 -9.31
N LYS A 101 5.27 -3.91 -9.28
CA LYS A 101 5.20 -5.29 -8.79
C LYS A 101 5.45 -5.30 -7.28
N MET A 102 4.40 -5.58 -6.50
CA MET A 102 4.52 -5.72 -5.04
C MET A 102 5.27 -7.00 -4.66
N PRO A 103 6.01 -7.04 -3.53
CA PRO A 103 6.80 -8.21 -3.12
C PRO A 103 5.97 -9.49 -2.97
N ASN A 104 4.72 -9.39 -2.52
CA ASN A 104 3.84 -10.53 -2.27
C ASN A 104 2.85 -10.80 -3.42
N ARG A 105 3.14 -10.31 -4.65
CA ARG A 105 2.24 -10.38 -5.81
C ARG A 105 1.75 -11.80 -6.13
N ASP A 106 2.67 -12.77 -6.05
CA ASP A 106 2.46 -14.12 -6.56
C ASP A 106 2.08 -15.14 -5.46
N SER A 107 1.88 -14.67 -4.22
CA SER A 107 1.63 -15.53 -3.04
C SER A 107 0.14 -15.70 -2.70
N PHE A 108 -0.77 -15.25 -3.57
CA PHE A 108 -2.22 -15.37 -3.38
C PHE A 108 -2.79 -16.35 -4.41
N ILE A 109 -3.50 -17.36 -3.93
CA ILE A 109 -4.19 -18.35 -4.77
C ILE A 109 -5.71 -18.23 -4.63
N PRO A 110 -6.48 -18.36 -5.73
CA PRO A 110 -7.92 -18.47 -5.64
C PRO A 110 -8.31 -19.72 -4.84
N VAL A 111 -9.21 -19.56 -3.87
CA VAL A 111 -9.76 -20.70 -3.11
C VAL A 111 -10.54 -21.65 -4.02
N HIS A 112 -11.12 -21.11 -5.09
CA HIS A 112 -11.79 -21.88 -6.13
C HIS A 112 -11.09 -21.62 -7.47
N PRO A 113 -10.14 -22.49 -7.88
CA PRO A 113 -9.54 -22.37 -9.20
C PRO A 113 -10.63 -22.57 -10.25
N TRP A 114 -10.75 -21.62 -11.17
CA TRP A 114 -11.65 -21.74 -12.30
C TRP A 114 -11.22 -22.96 -13.12
N MET A 115 -12.08 -23.98 -13.17
CA MET A 115 -11.94 -25.09 -14.09
C MET A 115 -12.72 -24.72 -15.36
N PRO A 116 -12.05 -24.61 -16.53
CA PRO A 116 -12.76 -24.50 -17.79
C PRO A 116 -13.72 -25.68 -17.91
N LYS A 117 -14.98 -25.42 -18.29
CA LYS A 117 -15.82 -26.52 -18.78
C LYS A 117 -15.14 -27.05 -20.04
N THR A 118 -14.78 -28.33 -20.06
CA THR A 118 -14.35 -29.02 -21.28
C THR A 118 -15.39 -28.79 -22.39
N PRO A 119 -14.98 -28.62 -23.66
CA PRO A 119 -15.92 -28.48 -24.78
C PRO A 119 -16.93 -29.63 -24.85
#